data_AF-A0A497IZG5-F1
#
_entry.id   AF-A0A497IZG5-F1
#
_cell.length_a   1.000
_cell.length_b   1.000
_cell.length_c   1.000
_cell.angle_alpha   90.00
_cell.angle_beta   90.00
_cell.angle_gamma   90.00
#
_symmetry.space_group_name_H-M   'P 1'
#
loop_
_entity.id
_entity.type
_entity.pdbx_description
1 polymer ?
#
loop_
_entity_poly.entity_id
_entity_poly.type
_entity_poly.pdbx_seq_one_letter_code
_entity_poly.pdbx_strand_id
1 'polypeptide(L)' 'TEYCVKETVMDALKRGFQTFVLEDAIKGIDVRGEDKAKEEMLKKGAVMTSSSELAFF' A
#
# COMPACT_ATOMS: atom_id res chain seq x y z
N THR A 1 -8.18 2.32 2.89
CA THR A 1 -6.88 1.61 2.85
C THR A 1 -7.00 0.17 3.33
N GLU A 2 -7.69 -0.10 4.43
CA GLU A 2 -7.61 -1.39 5.14
C GLU A 2 -8.30 -2.62 4.49
N TYR A 3 -9.22 -2.41 3.54
CA TYR A 3 -9.92 -3.49 2.83
C TYR A 3 -9.44 -3.64 1.38
N CYS A 4 -10.07 -2.95 0.42
CA CYS A 4 -9.84 -3.17 -1.01
C CYS A 4 -8.37 -2.95 -1.44
N VAL A 5 -7.73 -1.90 -0.92
CA VAL A 5 -6.33 -1.59 -1.25
C VAL A 5 -5.42 -2.68 -0.70
N LYS A 6 -5.56 -3.02 0.59
CA LYS A 6 -4.75 -4.05 1.24
C LYS A 6 -4.86 -5.40 0.53
N GLU A 7 -6.08 -5.89 0.28
CA GLU A 7 -6.28 -7.19 -0.36
C GLU A 7 -5.69 -7.23 -1.77
N THR A 8 -5.87 -6.15 -2.54
CA THR A 8 -5.27 -6.04 -3.89
C THR A 8 -3.74 -6.07 -3.84
N VAL A 9 -3.14 -5.35 -2.89
CA VAL A 9 -1.68 -5.34 -2.68
C VAL A 9 -1.16 -6.71 -2.28
N MET A 10 -1.83 -7.39 -1.35
CA MET A 10 -1.46 -8.74 -0.94
C MET A 10 -1.50 -9.72 -2.10
N ASP A 11 -2.53 -9.64 -2.95
CA ASP A 11 -2.65 -10.51 -4.12
C ASP A 11 -1.61 -10.19 -5.20
N ALA A 12 -1.29 -8.92 -5.40
CA ALA A 12 -0.21 -8.51 -6.31
C ALA A 12 1.15 -9.09 -5.85
N LEU A 13 1.47 -8.96 -4.56
CA LEU A 13 2.69 -9.50 -3.97
C LEU A 13 2.74 -11.04 -4.05
N LYS A 14 1.63 -11.74 -3.74
CA LYS A 14 1.54 -13.21 -3.88
C LYS A 14 1.81 -13.68 -5.31
N ARG A 15 1.43 -12.88 -6.31
CA ARG A 15 1.66 -13.16 -7.74
C ARG A 15 3.06 -12.75 -8.21
N GLY A 16 3.91 -12.21 -7.34
CA GLY A 16 5.28 -11.82 -7.65
C GLY A 16 5.41 -10.46 -8.34
N PHE A 17 4.36 -9.62 -8.32
CA PHE A 17 4.46 -8.26 -8.83
C PHE A 17 5.19 -7.36 -7.84
N GLN A 18 6.08 -6.52 -8.38
CA GLN A 18 6.60 -5.38 -7.63
C GLN A 18 5.45 -4.40 -7.38
N THR A 19 5.15 -4.14 -6.11
CA THR A 19 3.93 -3.43 -5.72
C THR A 19 4.28 -2.14 -4.98
N PHE A 20 3.91 -1.00 -5.58
CA PHE A 20 4.04 0.33 -4.99
C PHE A 20 2.66 0.83 -4.57
N VAL A 21 2.58 1.42 -3.38
CA VAL A 21 1.35 1.96 -2.81
C VAL A 21 1.51 3.46 -2.61
N LEU A 22 0.65 4.23 -3.26
CA LEU A 22 0.65 5.69 -3.18
C LEU A 22 -0.09 6.16 -1.93
N GLU A 23 0.64 6.69 -0.96
CA GLU A 23 0.10 7.12 0.33
C GLU A 23 -0.85 8.31 0.22
N ASP A 24 -0.60 9.19 -0.74
CA ASP A 24 -1.42 10.36 -1.02
C ASP A 24 -2.67 10.06 -1.85
N ALA A 25 -2.77 8.85 -2.42
CA ALA A 25 -3.90 8.40 -3.23
C ALA A 25 -4.84 7.42 -2.51
N ILE A 26 -4.62 7.16 -1.22
CA ILE A 26 -5.44 6.26 -0.40
C ILE A 26 -5.87 6.94 0.89
N LYS A 27 -6.99 6.46 1.46
CA LYS A 27 -7.48 6.94 2.76
C LYS A 27 -8.07 5.79 3.57
N GLY A 28 -7.67 5.67 4.84
CA GLY A 28 -8.26 4.76 5.82
C GLY A 28 -9.69 5.14 6.20
N ILE A 29 -10.46 4.17 6.70
CA ILE A 29 -11.74 4.48 7.36
C ILE A 29 -11.45 5.00 8.77
N ASP A 30 -10.48 4.39 9.46
CA ASP A 30 -9.91 4.89 10.70
C ASP A 30 -8.37 4.81 10.71
N VAL A 31 -7.74 5.63 11.55
CA VAL A 31 -6.28 5.77 11.62
C VAL A 31 -5.60 4.46 12.05
N ARG A 32 -6.17 3.75 13.03
CA ARG A 32 -5.56 2.51 13.55
C ARG A 32 -5.69 1.37 12.54
N GLY A 33 -6.82 1.28 11.83
CA GLY A 33 -7.02 0.35 10.73
C GLY A 33 -6.08 0.62 9.56
N GLU A 34 -5.87 1.89 9.23
CA GLU A 34 -4.93 2.32 8.20
C GLU A 34 -3.47 1.97 8.52
N ASP A 35 -3.00 2.31 9.71
CA ASP A 35 -1.62 2.06 10.12
C ASP A 35 -1.31 0.56 10.10
N LYS A 36 -2.23 -0.26 10.62
CA LYS A 36 -2.11 -1.73 10.57
C LYS A 36 -2.05 -2.26 9.15
N ALA A 37 -2.91 -1.76 8.27
CA ALA A 37 -2.92 -2.18 6.87
C ALA A 37 -1.60 -1.83 6.17
N LYS A 38 -1.08 -0.61 6.39
CA LYS A 38 0.22 -0.19 5.86
C LYS A 38 1.36 -1.06 6.37
N GLU A 39 1.38 -1.35 7.67
CA GLU A 39 2.40 -2.20 8.28
C GLU A 39 2.37 -3.63 7.72
N GLU A 40 1.18 -4.21 7.54
CA GLU A 40 1.01 -5.53 6.92
C GLU A 40 1.54 -5.58 5.48
N MET A 41 1.23 -4.55 4.68
CA MET A 41 1.70 -4.44 3.30
C MET A 41 3.22 -4.31 3.22
N LEU A 42 3.82 -3.45 4.05
CA LEU A 42 5.27 -3.26 4.15
C LEU A 42 5.99 -4.56 4.53
N LYS A 43 5.49 -5.29 5.55
CA LYS A 43 6.06 -6.58 5.98
C LYS A 43 6.03 -7.64 4.89
N LYS A 44 5.12 -7.53 3.92
CA LYS A 44 5.00 -8.45 2.78
C LYS A 44 5.80 -8.01 1.54
N GLY A 45 6.46 -6.86 1.59
CA GLY A 45 7.32 -6.35 0.52
C GLY A 45 6.67 -5.32 -0.39
N ALA A 46 5.53 -4.74 -0.02
CA ALA A 46 5.05 -3.53 -0.69
C ALA A 46 5.97 -2.36 -0.36
N VAL A 47 6.08 -1.41 -1.29
CA VAL A 47 6.79 -0.15 -1.09
C VAL A 47 5.78 0.97 -0.99
N MET A 48 5.84 1.76 0.08
CA MET A 48 5.04 2.98 0.20
C MET A 48 5.78 4.12 -0.49
N THR A 49 5.08 4.93 -1.28
CA THR A 49 5.62 6.11 -1.95
C THR A 49 4.51 7.14 -2.14
N SER A 50 4.82 8.30 -2.72
CA SER A 50 3.86 9.34 -3.05
C SER A 50 3.82 9.60 -4.55
N SER A 51 2.73 10.17 -5.06
CA SER A 51 2.65 10.54 -6.48
C SER A 51 3.75 11.52 -6.91
N SER A 52 4.22 12.35 -5.98
CA SER A 52 5.31 13.30 -6.21
C SER A 52 6.66 12.62 -6.40
N GLU A 53 6.94 11.54 -5.65
CA GLU A 53 8.18 10.76 -5.79
C GLU A 53 8.24 10.00 -7.11
N LEU A 54 7.11 9.47 -7.58
CA LEU A 54 7.03 8.78 -8.88
C LEU A 54 7.41 9.66 -10.06
N ALA A 55 7.16 10.97 -10.00
CA ALA A 55 7.46 11.90 -11.09
C ALA A 55 8.97 12.13 -11.32
N PHE A 56 9.83 11.64 -10.42
CA PHE A 56 11.28 11.80 -10.49
C PHE A 56 12.03 10.47 -10.69
N PHE A 57 11.32 9.37 -10.95
CA PHE A 57 11.91 8.09 -11.35
C PHE A 57 12.26 8.04 -12.85
#